data_AF-A0A074KXR1-F1
#
_entry.id   AF-A0A074KXR1-F1
#
_cell.length_a   1.000
_cell.length_b   1.000
_cell.length_c   1.000
_cell.angle_alpha   90.00
_cell.angle_beta   90.00
_cell.angle_gamma   90.00
#
_symmetry.space_group_name_H-M   'P 1'
#
loop_
_entity.id
_entity.type
_entity.pdbx_description
1 polymer ?
#
loop_
_entity_poly.entity_id
_entity_poly.type
_entity_poly.pdbx_seq_one_letter_code
_entity_poly.pdbx_strand_id
1 'polypeptide(L)' 'MKNFDLPPFLFMIWQIAAVIILIFFMVSLVMILSNRKLPTREKMLWIWGTFLLPILGPLLFMVFGREGK' A
#
# COMPACT_ATOMS: atom_id res chain seq x y z
N MET A 1 -11.80 -26.09 0.73
CA MET A 1 -11.38 -24.72 0.37
C MET A 1 -12.63 -24.01 -0.12
N LYS A 2 -13.32 -23.25 0.76
CA LYS A 2 -14.48 -22.46 0.36
C LYS A 2 -13.94 -21.14 -0.20
N ASN A 3 -14.12 -20.92 -1.50
CA ASN A 3 -13.75 -19.66 -2.13
C ASN A 3 -14.62 -18.56 -1.51
N PHE A 4 -13.99 -17.62 -0.82
CA PHE A 4 -14.61 -16.38 -0.39
C PHE A 4 -14.85 -15.54 -1.64
N ASP A 5 -16.01 -15.71 -2.29
CA ASP A 5 -16.47 -14.76 -3.29
C ASP A 5 -16.93 -13.50 -2.56
N LEU A 6 -16.01 -12.56 -2.36
CA LEU A 6 -16.36 -11.20 -1.97
C LEU A 6 -17.42 -10.70 -2.96
N PRO A 7 -18.46 -9.97 -2.50
CA PRO A 7 -19.38 -9.30 -3.40
C PRO A 7 -18.59 -8.58 -4.50
N PRO A 8 -18.90 -8.80 -5.80
CA PRO A 8 -18.07 -8.30 -6.90
C PRO A 8 -17.76 -6.81 -6.80
N PHE A 9 -18.71 -6.05 -6.24
CA PHE A 9 -18.56 -4.63 -5.94
C PHE A 9 -17.46 -4.31 -4.92
N LEU A 10 -17.38 -5.05 -3.81
CA LEU A 10 -16.34 -4.84 -2.80
C LEU A 10 -14.96 -5.21 -3.34
N PHE A 11 -14.88 -6.29 -4.12
CA PHE A 11 -13.64 -6.68 -4.79
C PHE A 11 -13.16 -5.61 -5.78
N MET A 12 -14.08 -5.06 -6.57
CA MET A 12 -13.79 -3.95 -7.50
C MET A 12 -13.29 -2.69 -6.77
N ILE A 13 -13.93 -2.29 -5.66
CA ILE A 13 -13.46 -1.19 -4.82
C ILE A 13 -12.04 -1.46 -4.33
N TRP A 14 -11.75 -2.70 -3.91
CA TRP A 14 -10.44 -3.08 -3.41
C TRP A 14 -9.35 -3.01 -4.48
N GLN A 15 -9.66 -3.41 -5.71
CA GLN A 15 -8.75 -3.25 -6.84
C GLN A 15 -8.48 -1.77 -7.16
N ILE A 16 -9.53 -0.94 -7.19
CA ILE A 16 -9.38 0.50 -7.44
C ILE A 16 -8.53 1.15 -6.34
N ALA A 17 -8.80 0.84 -5.07
CA ALA A 17 -8.02 1.33 -3.95
C ALA A 17 -6.54 0.90 -4.06
N ALA A 18 -6.27 -0.35 -4.42
CA ALA A 18 -4.91 -0.84 -4.62
C ALA A 18 -4.16 -0.09 -5.74
N VAL A 19 -4.83 0.18 -6.86
CA VAL A 19 -4.26 0.98 -7.97
C VAL A 19 -3.96 2.40 -7.51
N ILE A 20 -4.88 3.04 -6.79
CA ILE A 20 -4.68 4.40 -6.26
C ILE A 20 -3.48 4.45 -5.31
N ILE A 21 -3.38 3.48 -4.39
CA ILE A 21 -2.25 3.36 -3.46
C ILE A 21 -0.93 3.22 -4.23
N LEU A 22 -0.90 2.40 -5.29
CA LEU A 22 0.28 2.23 -6.13
C LEU A 22 0.70 3.52 -6.84
N ILE A 23 -0.27 4.31 -7.34
CA ILE A 23 0.01 5.62 -7.96
C ILE A 23 0.62 6.57 -6.94
N PHE A 24 0.02 6.71 -5.76
CA PHE A 24 0.54 7.58 -4.69
C PHE A 24 1.93 7.13 -4.21
N PHE A 25 2.16 5.82 -4.13
CA PHE A 25 3.45 5.24 -3.81
C PHE A 25 4.53 5.68 -4.82
N MET A 26 4.25 5.56 -6.12
CA MET A 26 5.17 5.98 -7.17
C MET A 26 5.45 7.49 -7.14
N VAL A 27 4.40 8.30 -6.97
CA VAL A 27 4.55 9.77 -6.84
C VAL A 27 5.43 10.13 -5.65
N SER A 28 5.19 9.51 -4.48
CA SER A 28 6.00 9.72 -3.28
C SER A 28 7.46 9.36 -3.51
N LEU A 29 7.73 8.20 -4.14
CA LEU A 29 9.09 7.76 -4.48
C LEU A 29 9.82 8.76 -5.37
N VAL A 30 9.16 9.23 -6.44
CA VAL A 30 9.73 10.24 -7.35
C VAL A 30 10.00 11.55 -6.60
N MET A 31 9.08 12.00 -5.74
CA MET A 31 9.29 13.21 -4.94
C MET A 31 10.48 13.07 -3.98
N ILE A 32 10.62 11.95 -3.27
CA ILE A 32 11.73 11.72 -2.34
C ILE A 32 13.07 11.69 -3.09
N LEU A 33 13.12 10.95 -4.21
CA LEU A 33 14.34 10.82 -5.01
C LEU A 33 14.74 12.15 -5.67
N SER A 34 13.78 12.87 -6.24
CA SER A 34 14.01 14.16 -6.92
C SER A 34 14.34 15.31 -5.97
N ASN A 35 14.01 15.19 -4.68
CA ASN A 35 14.27 16.26 -3.71
C ASN A 35 15.78 16.39 -3.43
N ARG A 36 16.44 17.38 -4.04
CA ARG A 36 17.88 17.63 -3.86
C ARG A 36 18.25 18.20 -2.49
N LYS A 37 17.29 18.69 -1.71
CA LYS A 37 17.53 19.30 -0.39
C LYS A 37 17.63 18.27 0.74
N LEU A 38 17.11 17.06 0.53
CA LEU A 38 17.10 16.01 1.54
C LEU A 38 18.47 15.29 1.64
N PRO A 39 19.08 15.19 2.83
CA PRO A 39 20.26 14.38 3.06
C PRO A 39 20.00 12.89 2.76
N THR A 40 21.02 12.16 2.31
CA THR A 40 20.90 10.74 1.90
C THR A 40 20.29 9.85 2.99
N ARG A 41 20.68 10.06 4.26
CA ARG A 41 20.15 9.29 5.39
C ARG A 41 18.66 9.49 5.59
N GLU A 42 18.19 10.74 5.51
CA GLU A 42 16.77 11.07 5.64
C GLU A 42 15.98 10.54 4.44
N LYS A 43 16.52 10.64 3.21
CA LYS A 43 15.90 10.01 2.03
C LYS A 43 15.70 8.52 2.22
N MET A 44 16.71 7.81 2.74
CA MET A 44 16.58 6.39 3.00
C MET A 44 15.45 6.12 4.00
N LEU A 45 15.39 6.85 5.12
CA LEU A 45 14.29 6.71 6.09
C LEU A 45 12.91 6.92 5.45
N TRP A 46 12.78 7.96 4.60
CA TRP A 46 11.54 8.21 3.88
C TRP A 46 11.18 7.11 2.88
N ILE A 47 12.15 6.60 2.12
CA ILE A 47 11.93 5.46 1.21
C ILE A 47 11.46 4.24 2.01
N TRP A 48 12.15 3.89 3.09
CA TRP A 48 11.77 2.78 3.96
C TRP A 48 10.35 2.94 4.52
N GLY A 49 9.99 4.14 4.98
CA GLY A 49 8.63 4.44 5.45
C GLY A 49 7.57 4.32 4.35
N THR A 50 7.84 4.86 3.17
CA THR A 50 6.92 4.81 2.02
C THR A 50 6.70 3.38 1.51
N PHE A 51 7.70 2.50 1.59
CA PHE A 51 7.55 1.09 1.22
C PHE A 51 6.67 0.28 2.17
N LEU A 52 6.55 0.69 3.44
CA LEU A 52 5.70 0.00 4.41
C LEU A 52 4.21 0.26 4.16
N LEU A 53 3.84 1.43 3.66
CA LEU A 53 2.45 1.84 3.40
C LEU A 53 1.65 0.87 2.50
N PRO A 54 2.12 0.50 1.29
CA PRO A 54 1.39 -0.44 0.43
C PRO A 54 1.39 -1.88 0.96
N ILE A 55 2.29 -2.23 1.89
CA ILE A 55 2.41 -3.56 2.47
C ILE A 55 1.48 -3.73 3.68
N LEU A 56 1.23 -2.64 4.43
CA LEU A 56 0.35 -2.65 5.60
C LEU A 56 -1.10 -3.00 5.23
N GLY A 57 -1.63 -2.54 4.09
CA GLY A 57 -2.99 -2.87 3.65
C GLY A 57 -3.23 -4.38 3.48
N PRO A 58 -2.42 -5.09 2.68
CA PRO A 58 -2.46 -6.55 2.57
C PRO A 58 -2.25 -7.28 3.90
N LEU A 59 -1.32 -6.81 4.75
CA LEU A 59 -1.10 -7.38 6.08
C LEU A 59 -2.33 -7.23 6.98
N LEU A 60 -2.93 -6.04 7.02
CA LEU A 60 -4.15 -5.79 7.79
C LEU A 60 -5.30 -6.68 7.29
N PHE A 61 -5.43 -6.89 5.98
CA PHE A 61 -6.41 -7.82 5.43
C PHE A 61 -6.14 -9.26 5.87
N MET A 62 -4.87 -9.71 5.88
CA MET A 62 -4.52 -11.06 6.36
C MET A 62 -4.79 -11.26 7.85
N VAL A 63 -4.63 -10.22 8.67
CA VAL A 63 -4.80 -10.30 10.13
C VAL A 63 -6.28 -10.12 10.52
N PHE A 64 -6.91 -9.02 10.10
CA PHE A 64 -8.29 -8.68 10.47
C PHE A 64 -9.34 -9.40 9.63
N GLY A 65 -9.05 -9.73 8.36
CA GLY A 65 -9.94 -10.50 7.51
C GLY A 65 -10.07 -11.98 7.92
N ARG A 66 -9.31 -12.41 8.94
CA ARG A 66 -9.24 -13.80 9.40
C ARG A 66 -10.21 -14.11 10.56
N GLU A 67 -10.86 -13.11 11.15
CA GLU A 67 -11.79 -13.29 12.29
C GLU A 67 -13.29 -13.30 11.91
N GLY A 68 -13.62 -13.64 10.66
CA GLY A 68 -14.99 -13.96 10.27
C GLY A 68 -15.27 -15.45 10.43
N LYS A 69 -16.11 -15.83 11.40
CA LYS A 69 -16.81 -17.13 11.41
C LYS A 69 -17.63 -17.32 10.14
#